data_AF-A0A1H0V3A5-F1
#
_entry.id   AF-A0A1H0V3A5-F1
#
_cell.length_a   1.000
_cell.length_b   1.000
_cell.length_c   1.000
_cell.angle_alpha   90.00
_cell.angle_beta   90.00
_cell.angle_gamma   90.00
#
_symmetry.space_group_name_H-M   'P 1'
#
loop_
_entity.id
_entity.type
_entity.pdbx_description
1 polymer ?
#
loop_
_entity_poly.entity_id
_entity_poly.type
_entity_poly.pdbx_seq_one_letter_code
_entity_poly.pdbx_strand_id
1 'polypeptide(L)'
;MPVYAVYVLALLIGVIAGLRAMTAPAAVSWAAQLGWLPVTGTPLAFMGHAYTPYIFTLLAAIEMVTDQLPQTPSRKVPMQFGARLASGGLCGATIGASVGALLPGLVAGVAGAVIGTLGGALARSKLAKSFGKDLPAALLEDLVAVVGAIVIVSTPLTL
;
A
#
# COMPACT_ATOMS: atom_id res chain seq x y z
N MET A 1 2.92 21.15 5.01
CA MET A 1 3.28 19.99 5.88
C MET A 1 4.77 19.97 6.20
N PRO A 2 5.17 19.68 7.45
CA PRO A 2 6.57 19.46 7.79
C PRO A 2 7.05 18.10 7.24
N VAL A 3 8.33 18.03 6.88
CA VAL A 3 8.94 16.88 6.19
C VAL A 3 8.73 15.53 6.91
N TYR A 4 8.66 15.55 8.25
CA TYR A 4 8.40 14.34 9.04
C TYR A 4 7.01 13.72 8.77
N ALA A 5 5.99 14.54 8.44
CA ALA A 5 4.65 14.04 8.16
C ALA A 5 4.64 13.21 6.86
N VAL A 6 5.46 13.58 5.88
CA VAL A 6 5.61 12.84 4.62
C VAL A 6 6.20 11.45 4.88
N TYR A 7 7.17 11.34 5.79
CA TYR A 7 7.74 10.05 6.18
C TYR A 7 6.74 9.17 6.93
N VAL A 8 5.89 9.77 7.75
CA VAL A 8 4.78 9.05 8.41
C VAL A 8 3.79 8.53 7.36
N LEU A 9 3.37 9.35 6.41
CA LEU A 9 2.47 8.92 5.32
C LEU A 9 3.11 7.84 4.45
N ALA A 10 4.41 7.96 4.14
CA ALA A 10 5.17 6.95 3.42
C ALA A 10 5.26 5.63 4.19
N LEU A 11 5.49 5.67 5.51
CA LEU A 11 5.48 4.50 6.38
C LEU A 11 4.08 3.86 6.39
N LEU A 12 3.04 4.66 6.60
CA LEU A 12 1.66 4.17 6.68
C LEU A 12 1.19 3.55 5.36
N ILE A 13 1.49 4.17 4.21
CA ILE A 13 1.15 3.56 2.91
C ILE A 13 1.94 2.28 2.68
N GLY A 14 3.18 2.22 3.19
CA GLY A 14 3.98 1.00 3.26
C GLY A 14 3.27 -0.08 4.06
N VAL A 15 2.70 0.24 5.24
CA VAL A 15 1.91 -0.72 6.04
C VAL A 15 0.75 -1.27 5.22
N ILE A 16 0.03 -0.43 4.48
CA ILE A 16 -1.05 -0.88 3.60
C ILE A 16 -0.53 -1.81 2.49
N ALA A 17 0.59 -1.47 1.84
CA ALA A 17 1.25 -2.34 0.85
C ALA A 17 1.67 -3.69 1.47
N GLY A 18 2.07 -3.66 2.73
CA GLY A 18 2.40 -4.85 3.53
C GLY A 18 1.19 -5.71 3.86
N LEU A 19 -0.02 -5.14 3.97
CA LEU A 19 -1.26 -5.91 4.11
C LEU A 19 -1.70 -6.47 2.76
N ARG A 20 -1.69 -5.63 1.73
CA ARG A 20 -2.11 -5.92 0.35
C ARG A 20 -1.21 -5.21 -0.67
N ALA A 21 -0.55 -5.99 -1.52
CA ALA A 21 0.51 -5.50 -2.39
C ALA A 21 -0.01 -4.55 -3.47
N MET A 22 -1.25 -4.68 -3.96
CA MET A 22 -1.73 -3.87 -5.08
C MET A 22 -2.68 -2.73 -4.67
N THR A 23 -3.23 -2.77 -3.45
CA THR A 23 -4.11 -1.72 -2.93
C THR A 23 -3.40 -0.38 -2.79
N ALA A 24 -2.18 -0.37 -2.23
CA ALA A 24 -1.41 0.87 -2.05
C ALA A 24 -1.00 1.52 -3.40
N PRO A 25 -0.44 0.81 -4.39
CA PRO A 25 -0.12 1.39 -5.70
C PRO A 25 -1.35 1.95 -6.43
N ALA A 26 -2.51 1.29 -6.29
CA ALA A 26 -3.76 1.79 -6.86
C ALA A 26 -4.13 3.15 -6.25
N ALA A 27 -4.17 3.25 -4.92
CA ALA A 27 -4.51 4.51 -4.25
C ALA A 27 -3.49 5.64 -4.54
N VAL A 28 -2.19 5.33 -4.52
CA VAL A 28 -1.13 6.32 -4.76
C VAL A 28 -1.13 6.80 -6.21
N SER A 29 -1.37 5.91 -7.19
CA SER A 29 -1.48 6.32 -8.59
C SER A 29 -2.72 7.17 -8.86
N TRP A 30 -3.86 6.87 -8.22
CA TRP A 30 -5.03 7.75 -8.25
C TRP A 30 -4.71 9.13 -7.67
N ALA A 31 -4.04 9.20 -6.52
CA ALA A 31 -3.64 10.47 -5.92
C ALA A 31 -2.65 11.26 -6.78
N ALA A 32 -1.72 10.58 -7.46
CA ALA A 32 -0.82 11.21 -8.44
C ALA A 32 -1.60 11.72 -9.67
N GLN A 33 -2.54 10.94 -10.19
CA GLN A 33 -3.38 11.30 -11.35
C GLN A 33 -4.31 12.49 -11.04
N LEU A 34 -4.86 12.55 -9.83
CA LEU A 34 -5.71 13.65 -9.35
C LEU A 34 -4.91 14.90 -8.94
N GLY A 35 -3.58 14.85 -9.04
CA GLY A 35 -2.70 15.97 -8.71
C GLY A 35 -2.49 16.21 -7.21
N TRP A 36 -2.96 15.31 -6.34
CA TRP A 36 -2.73 15.38 -4.89
C TRP A 36 -1.27 15.09 -4.54
N LEU A 37 -0.62 14.24 -5.32
CA LEU A 37 0.81 13.96 -5.25
C LEU A 37 1.50 14.53 -6.50
N PRO A 38 2.06 15.75 -6.44
CA PRO A 38 2.78 16.34 -7.57
C PRO A 38 4.08 15.58 -7.84
N VAL A 39 4.04 14.64 -8.79
CA VAL A 39 5.19 13.79 -9.17
C VAL A 39 5.74 14.10 -10.56
N THR A 40 5.16 15.10 -11.25
CA THR A 40 5.64 15.58 -12.55
C THR A 40 7.08 16.07 -12.44
N GLY A 41 7.93 15.67 -13.39
CA GLY A 41 9.36 16.00 -13.37
C GLY A 41 10.21 15.12 -12.44
N THR A 42 9.60 14.14 -11.77
CA THR A 42 10.33 13.14 -10.98
C THR A 42 10.44 11.80 -11.73
N PRO A 43 11.35 10.89 -11.35
CA PRO A 43 11.40 9.54 -11.91
C PRO A 43 10.10 8.72 -11.76
N LEU A 44 9.19 9.16 -10.89
CA LEU A 44 7.92 8.49 -10.60
C LEU A 44 6.72 9.17 -11.27
N ALA A 45 6.95 10.04 -12.26
CA ALA A 45 5.89 10.70 -13.01
C ALA A 45 4.89 9.72 -13.66
N PHE A 46 5.31 8.49 -13.98
CA PHE A 46 4.43 7.45 -14.53
C PHE A 46 3.28 7.07 -13.58
N MET A 47 3.43 7.30 -12.27
CA MET A 47 2.38 7.03 -11.29
C MET A 47 1.14 7.89 -11.52
N GLY A 48 1.30 9.09 -12.10
CA GLY A 48 0.20 9.99 -12.47
C GLY A 48 -0.15 9.97 -13.95
N HIS A 49 0.20 8.90 -14.68
CA HIS A 49 -0.14 8.74 -16.09
C HIS A 49 -1.56 8.17 -16.25
N ALA A 50 -2.29 8.60 -17.29
CA ALA A 50 -3.74 8.37 -17.45
C ALA A 50 -4.20 6.91 -17.25
N TYR A 51 -3.39 5.94 -17.65
CA TYR A 51 -3.74 4.50 -17.57
C TYR A 51 -3.21 3.78 -16.32
N THR A 52 -2.18 4.32 -15.66
CA THR A 52 -1.54 3.70 -14.48
C THR A 52 -2.52 3.37 -13.35
N PRO A 53 -3.43 4.27 -12.91
CA PRO A 53 -4.36 3.95 -11.85
C PRO A 53 -5.34 2.84 -12.21
N TYR A 54 -5.78 2.76 -13.46
CA TYR A 54 -6.67 1.68 -13.91
C TYR A 54 -5.96 0.32 -13.90
N ILE A 55 -4.69 0.28 -14.34
CA ILE A 55 -3.88 -0.95 -14.29
C ILE A 55 -3.71 -1.43 -12.86
N PHE A 56 -3.29 -0.56 -11.95
CA PHE A 56 -3.13 -0.94 -10.54
C PHE A 56 -4.45 -1.30 -9.86
N THR A 57 -5.55 -0.62 -10.20
CA THR A 57 -6.89 -0.95 -9.70
C THR A 57 -7.31 -2.35 -10.16
N LEU A 58 -7.06 -2.70 -11.42
CA LEU A 58 -7.32 -4.04 -11.94
C LEU A 58 -6.48 -5.10 -11.21
N LEU A 59 -5.19 -4.84 -11.01
CA LEU A 59 -4.30 -5.74 -10.25
C LEU A 59 -4.75 -5.88 -8.79
N ALA A 60 -5.23 -4.82 -8.15
CA ALA A 60 -5.78 -4.85 -6.80
C ALA A 60 -7.07 -5.68 -6.73
N ALA A 61 -7.95 -5.56 -7.72
CA ALA A 61 -9.15 -6.38 -7.82
C ALA A 61 -8.80 -7.87 -8.00
N ILE A 62 -7.84 -8.18 -8.87
CA ILE A 62 -7.35 -9.56 -9.06
C ILE A 62 -6.79 -10.12 -7.76
N GLU A 63 -5.91 -9.38 -7.08
CA GLU A 63 -5.35 -9.78 -5.78
C GLU A 63 -6.47 -10.09 -4.77
N MET A 64 -7.57 -9.31 -4.78
CA MET A 64 -8.68 -9.45 -3.83
C MET A 64 -9.51 -10.70 -4.09
N VAL A 65 -9.74 -11.03 -5.35
CA VAL A 65 -10.41 -12.28 -5.73
C VAL A 65 -9.52 -13.48 -5.42
N THR A 66 -8.24 -13.42 -5.79
CA THR A 66 -7.34 -14.57 -5.61
C THR A 66 -7.06 -14.88 -4.13
N ASP A 67 -7.02 -13.87 -3.26
CA ASP A 67 -6.79 -14.06 -1.82
C ASP A 67 -7.96 -14.75 -1.09
N GLN A 68 -9.14 -14.81 -1.70
CA GLN A 68 -10.31 -15.48 -1.12
C GLN A 68 -10.44 -16.95 -1.57
N LEU A 69 -9.62 -17.40 -2.53
CA LEU A 69 -9.68 -18.77 -3.06
C LEU A 69 -8.98 -19.77 -2.11
N PRO A 70 -9.58 -20.95 -1.86
CA PRO A 70 -9.06 -21.95 -0.91
C PRO A 70 -7.73 -22.61 -1.33
N GLN A 71 -7.23 -22.35 -2.53
CA GLN A 71 -5.97 -22.89 -3.09
C GLN A 71 -4.82 -21.88 -3.13
N THR A 72 -4.87 -20.81 -2.34
CA THR A 72 -3.75 -19.85 -2.32
C THR A 72 -2.51 -20.43 -1.62
N PRO A 73 -1.32 -20.41 -2.25
CA PRO A 73 -0.07 -20.75 -1.60
C PRO A 73 0.15 -19.89 -0.34
N SER A 74 0.69 -20.48 0.72
CA SER A 74 0.97 -19.81 2.01
C SER A 74 1.67 -18.45 1.83
N ARG A 75 1.11 -17.39 2.45
CA ARG A 75 1.58 -15.98 2.44
C ARG A 75 3.05 -15.73 2.85
N LYS A 76 3.83 -16.79 3.12
CA LYS A 76 5.27 -16.79 3.42
C LYS A 76 6.14 -17.12 2.21
N VAL A 77 5.59 -17.27 1.01
CA VAL A 77 6.41 -17.45 -0.19
C VAL A 77 7.27 -16.19 -0.38
N PRO A 78 8.60 -16.30 -0.50
CA PRO A 78 9.51 -15.16 -0.64
C PRO A 78 9.10 -14.17 -1.73
N MET A 79 8.47 -14.67 -2.80
CA MET A 79 7.96 -13.86 -3.91
C MET A 79 6.86 -12.89 -3.50
N GLN A 80 5.90 -13.31 -2.66
CA GLN A 80 4.80 -12.45 -2.22
C GLN A 80 5.28 -11.39 -1.22
N PHE A 81 6.25 -11.73 -0.37
CA PHE A 81 6.91 -10.76 0.50
C PHE A 81 7.67 -9.72 -0.33
N GLY A 82 8.46 -10.17 -1.32
CA GLY A 82 9.18 -9.27 -2.23
C GLY A 82 8.25 -8.31 -2.97
N ALA A 83 7.10 -8.78 -3.46
CA ALA A 83 6.10 -7.92 -4.10
C ALA A 83 5.56 -6.84 -3.16
N ARG A 84 5.29 -7.17 -1.89
CA ARG A 84 4.84 -6.20 -0.87
C ARG A 84 5.90 -5.15 -0.56
N LEU A 85 7.17 -5.55 -0.48
CA LEU A 85 8.29 -4.63 -0.25
C LEU A 85 8.49 -3.69 -1.44
N ALA A 86 8.47 -4.22 -2.67
CA ALA A 86 8.58 -3.42 -3.89
C ALA A 86 7.40 -2.44 -4.01
N SER A 87 6.19 -2.89 -3.70
CA SER A 87 4.99 -2.05 -3.66
C SER A 87 5.09 -0.93 -2.62
N GLY A 88 5.46 -1.26 -1.38
CA GLY A 88 5.63 -0.27 -0.31
C GLY A 88 6.73 0.72 -0.62
N GLY A 89 7.87 0.26 -1.16
CA GLY A 89 8.95 1.11 -1.61
C GLY A 89 8.53 2.05 -2.75
N LEU A 90 7.81 1.55 -3.75
CA LEU A 90 7.27 2.36 -4.84
C LEU A 90 6.33 3.44 -4.29
N CYS A 91 5.34 3.06 -3.48
CA CYS A 91 4.35 3.97 -2.91
C CYS A 91 4.98 5.04 -2.01
N GLY A 92 5.87 4.62 -1.11
CA GLY A 92 6.61 5.52 -0.23
C GLY A 92 7.52 6.47 -1.01
N ALA A 93 8.19 5.98 -2.06
CA ALA A 93 9.01 6.81 -2.94
C ALA A 93 8.14 7.82 -3.70
N THR A 94 6.93 7.46 -4.15
CA THR A 94 6.00 8.38 -4.82
C THR A 94 5.56 9.51 -3.88
N ILE A 95 5.19 9.17 -2.65
CA ILE A 95 4.86 10.16 -1.62
C ILE A 95 6.06 11.06 -1.32
N GLY A 96 7.25 10.49 -1.14
CA GLY A 96 8.47 11.26 -0.90
C GLY A 96 8.88 12.15 -2.09
N ALA A 97 8.70 11.67 -3.32
CA ALA A 97 9.03 12.42 -4.54
C ALA A 97 8.21 13.71 -4.66
N SER A 98 6.99 13.75 -4.12
CA SER A 98 6.14 14.95 -4.12
C SER A 98 6.73 16.16 -3.38
N VAL A 99 7.74 15.92 -2.53
CA VAL A 99 8.46 16.96 -1.78
C VAL A 99 9.98 16.89 -1.97
N GLY A 100 10.46 16.18 -3.00
CA GLY A 100 11.89 16.02 -3.28
C GLY A 100 12.64 15.05 -2.35
N ALA A 101 11.93 14.25 -1.54
CA ALA A 101 12.50 13.31 -0.57
C ALA A 101 12.30 11.84 -1.00
N LEU A 102 12.65 11.52 -2.25
CA LEU A 102 12.40 10.20 -2.86
C LEU A 102 13.00 9.04 -2.06
N LEU A 103 14.30 9.11 -1.75
CA LEU A 103 15.00 8.01 -1.07
C LEU A 103 14.52 7.80 0.38
N PRO A 104 14.37 8.83 1.22
CA PRO A 104 13.75 8.66 2.54
C PRO A 104 12.32 8.13 2.48
N GLY A 105 11.51 8.57 1.51
CA GLY A 105 10.17 8.04 1.28
C GLY A 105 10.17 6.56 0.92
N LEU A 106 11.08 6.12 0.06
CA LEU A 106 11.28 4.72 -0.30
C LEU A 106 11.58 3.87 0.95
N VAL A 107 12.56 4.29 1.76
CA VAL A 107 12.98 3.57 2.96
C VAL A 107 11.83 3.47 3.96
N ALA A 108 11.10 4.56 4.19
CA ALA A 108 9.92 4.56 5.04
C ALA A 108 8.83 3.61 4.50
N GLY A 109 8.58 3.61 3.20
CA GLY A 109 7.63 2.72 2.55
C GLY A 109 8.00 1.23 2.67
N VAL A 110 9.27 0.88 2.49
CA VAL A 110 9.76 -0.48 2.69
C VAL A 110 9.63 -0.90 4.16
N ALA A 111 10.02 -0.03 5.10
CA ALA A 111 9.88 -0.31 6.53
C ALA A 111 8.41 -0.54 6.90
N GLY A 112 7.51 0.30 6.38
CA GLY A 112 6.07 0.12 6.51
C GLY A 112 5.59 -1.23 5.97
N ALA A 113 6.05 -1.65 4.78
CA ALA A 113 5.66 -2.93 4.19
C ALA A 113 6.08 -4.13 5.02
N VAL A 114 7.26 -4.08 5.64
CA VAL A 114 7.72 -5.11 6.59
C VAL A 114 6.79 -5.15 7.80
N ILE A 115 6.48 -3.99 8.40
CA ILE A 115 5.57 -3.88 9.55
C ILE A 115 4.18 -4.43 9.20
N GLY A 116 3.61 -4.01 8.08
CA GLY A 116 2.28 -4.43 7.63
C GLY A 116 2.22 -5.93 7.35
N THR A 117 3.25 -6.50 6.72
CA THR A 117 3.27 -7.93 6.40
C THR A 117 3.35 -8.81 7.65
N LEU A 118 4.26 -8.48 8.56
CA LEU A 118 4.44 -9.26 9.80
C LEU A 118 3.29 -9.01 10.79
N GLY A 119 2.90 -7.75 10.98
CA GLY A 119 1.81 -7.34 11.85
C GLY A 119 0.45 -7.88 11.39
N GLY A 120 0.16 -7.79 10.09
CA GLY A 120 -1.05 -8.33 9.48
C GLY A 120 -1.16 -9.84 9.65
N ALA A 121 -0.08 -10.59 9.40
CA ALA A 121 -0.06 -12.04 9.59
C ALA A 121 -0.35 -12.45 11.05
N LEU A 122 0.23 -11.72 12.02
CA LEU A 122 -0.01 -11.95 13.45
C LEU A 122 -1.45 -11.61 13.85
N ALA A 123 -1.97 -10.46 13.40
CA ALA A 123 -3.33 -10.03 13.69
C ALA A 123 -4.36 -11.02 13.12
N ARG A 124 -4.18 -11.43 11.86
CA ARG A 124 -5.04 -12.41 11.19
C ARG A 124 -5.06 -13.74 11.92
N SER A 125 -3.91 -14.25 12.35
CA SER A 125 -3.83 -15.49 13.13
C SER A 125 -4.57 -15.41 14.46
N LYS A 126 -4.51 -14.26 15.16
CA LYS A 126 -5.26 -14.03 16.40
C LYS A 126 -6.77 -13.91 16.16
N LEU A 127 -7.17 -13.19 15.12
CA LEU A 127 -8.59 -13.01 14.76
C LEU A 127 -9.22 -14.32 14.30
N ALA A 128 -8.54 -15.11 13.47
CA ALA A 128 -8.99 -16.44 13.05
C ALA A 128 -9.28 -17.37 14.23
N LYS A 129 -8.39 -17.37 15.24
CA LYS A 129 -8.59 -18.12 16.49
C LYS A 129 -9.80 -17.64 17.29
N SER A 130 -10.11 -16.35 17.24
CA SER A 130 -11.24 -15.75 17.95
C SER A 130 -12.58 -15.97 17.24
N PHE A 131 -12.61 -15.96 15.90
CA PHE A 131 -13.84 -16.09 15.11
C PHE A 131 -14.17 -17.54 14.72
N GLY A 132 -13.23 -18.48 14.85
CA GLY A 132 -13.40 -19.87 14.41
C GLY A 132 -13.52 -20.05 12.89
N LYS A 133 -13.38 -18.96 12.11
CA LYS A 133 -13.44 -18.92 10.64
C LYS A 133 -12.50 -17.82 10.13
N ASP A 134 -11.84 -18.08 9.00
CA ASP A 134 -10.85 -17.16 8.40
C ASP A 134 -11.49 -16.01 7.59
N LEU A 135 -12.69 -16.22 7.04
CA LEU A 135 -13.33 -15.28 6.12
C LEU A 135 -13.67 -13.91 6.76
N PRO A 136 -14.24 -13.83 7.98
CA PRO A 136 -14.54 -12.53 8.61
C PRO A 136 -13.28 -11.71 8.91
N ALA A 137 -12.21 -12.38 9.34
CA ALA A 137 -10.92 -11.73 9.59
C ALA A 137 -10.31 -11.19 8.28
N ALA A 138 -10.48 -11.92 7.17
CA ALA A 138 -10.01 -11.49 5.86
C ALA A 138 -10.70 -10.23 5.34
N LEU A 139 -12.03 -10.19 5.43
CA LEU A 139 -12.82 -9.03 4.96
C LEU A 139 -12.51 -7.78 5.77
N LEU A 140 -12.27 -7.92 7.08
CA LEU A 140 -11.89 -6.81 7.94
C LEU A 140 -10.50 -6.25 7.59
N GLU A 141 -9.54 -7.14 7.29
CA GLU A 141 -8.20 -6.75 6.81
C GLU A 141 -8.29 -5.98 5.48
N ASP A 142 -9.10 -6.46 4.54
CA ASP A 142 -9.33 -5.81 3.25
C ASP A 142 -9.96 -4.42 3.42
N LEU A 143 -10.96 -4.29 4.29
CA LEU A 143 -11.60 -3.01 4.58
C LEU A 143 -10.59 -2.01 5.17
N VAL A 144 -9.78 -2.44 6.13
CA VAL A 144 -8.73 -1.61 6.74
C VAL A 144 -7.72 -1.17 5.69
N ALA A 145 -7.31 -2.07 4.79
CA ALA A 145 -6.36 -1.75 3.73
C ALA A 145 -6.91 -0.69 2.77
N VAL A 146 -8.15 -0.85 2.28
CA VAL A 146 -8.76 0.08 1.33
C VAL A 146 -9.04 1.44 1.97
N VAL A 147 -9.71 1.45 3.12
CA VAL A 147 -10.05 2.72 3.81
C VAL A 147 -8.78 3.43 4.26
N GLY A 148 -7.82 2.69 4.81
CA GLY A 148 -6.53 3.24 5.23
C GLY A 148 -5.78 3.88 4.07
N ALA A 149 -5.68 3.20 2.92
CA ALA A 149 -5.06 3.77 1.73
C ALA A 149 -5.71 5.09 1.29
N ILE A 150 -7.05 5.13 1.21
CA ILE A 150 -7.78 6.34 0.81
C ILE A 150 -7.52 7.49 1.78
N VAL A 151 -7.60 7.25 3.09
CA VAL A 151 -7.35 8.27 4.12
C VAL A 151 -5.91 8.80 4.02
N ILE A 152 -4.92 7.92 3.86
CA ILE A 152 -3.51 8.31 3.75
C ILE A 152 -3.28 9.22 2.54
N VAL A 153 -3.78 8.84 1.36
CA VAL A 153 -3.52 9.61 0.12
C VAL A 153 -4.38 10.86 -0.02
N SER A 154 -5.52 10.92 0.67
CA SER A 154 -6.38 12.12 0.71
C SER A 154 -5.98 13.12 1.79
N THR A 155 -5.01 12.78 2.64
CA THR A 155 -4.49 13.72 3.64
C THR A 155 -3.79 14.89 2.93
N PRO A 156 -4.30 16.12 3.04
CA PRO A 156 -3.80 17.25 2.26
C PRO A 156 -2.33 17.55 2.62
N LEU A 157 -1.47 17.61 1.60
CA LEU A 157 -0.07 18.01 1.74
C LEU A 157 0.09 19.53 1.97
N THR A 158 -0.95 20.30 1.70
CA THR A 158 -1.05 21.74 1.88
C THR A 158 -1.54 22.10 3.29
N LEU A 159 -0.59 22.46 4.14
CA LEU A 159 -0.72 23.44 5.22
C LEU A 159 0.51 24.33 5.13
#